data_AF-U3LYV0-F1
#
_entry.id   AF-U3LYV0-F1
#
_cell.length_a   1.000
_cell.length_b   1.000
_cell.length_c   1.000
_cell.angle_alpha   90.00
_cell.angle_beta   90.00
_cell.angle_gamma   90.00
#
_symmetry.space_group_name_H-M   'P 1'
#
loop_
_entity.id
_entity.type
_entity.pdbx_description
1 polymer ?
#
loop_
_entity_poly.entity_id
_entity_poly.type
_entity_poly.pdbx_seq_one_letter_code
_entity_poly.pdbx_strand_id
1 'polypeptide(L)'
;DTFFPFLFHFPGSHPRQMLSSFFASRSRGSWIPAVDISEQDDGYILVADLPEVKKEDLRVYTESSSIICISGNRKHILKQDEHQLLVAERGAGRFERCFDLPTSV
;
A
#
# COMPACT_ATOMS: atom_id res chain seq x y z
N ASP A 1 -44.74 -8.75 -27.47
CA ASP A 1 -44.23 -9.49 -28.63
C ASP A 1 -43.10 -8.73 -29.29
N THR A 2 -41.87 -9.21 -29.53
CA THR A 2 -41.05 -10.35 -29.12
C THR A 2 -39.64 -10.01 -29.68
N PHE A 3 -38.56 -10.53 -29.07
CA PHE A 3 -37.18 -10.64 -29.62
C PHE A 3 -36.34 -9.35 -29.67
N PHE A 4 -35.07 -9.30 -29.25
CA PHE A 4 -34.08 -10.31 -28.83
C PHE A 4 -32.91 -9.58 -28.10
N PRO A 5 -31.95 -10.29 -27.48
CA PRO A 5 -31.13 -9.83 -26.37
C PRO A 5 -29.76 -9.40 -26.87
N PHE A 6 -29.25 -8.25 -26.42
CA PHE A 6 -27.82 -7.99 -26.55
C PHE A 6 -27.08 -8.76 -25.46
N LEU A 7 -26.82 -10.04 -25.75
CA LEU A 7 -25.70 -10.79 -25.19
C LEU A 7 -24.42 -10.10 -25.69
N PHE A 8 -23.87 -9.20 -24.89
CA PHE A 8 -22.51 -8.72 -25.10
C PHE A 8 -21.54 -9.84 -24.72
N HIS A 9 -21.14 -10.63 -25.72
CA HIS A 9 -19.93 -11.43 -25.64
C HIS A 9 -18.73 -10.48 -25.73
N PHE A 10 -18.02 -10.27 -24.63
CA PHE A 10 -16.69 -9.66 -24.65
C PHE A 10 -15.64 -10.78 -24.59
N PRO A 11 -15.03 -11.19 -25.72
CA PRO A 11 -13.80 -11.95 -25.70
C PRO A 11 -12.67 -10.95 -25.53
N GLY A 12 -12.08 -10.91 -24.34
CA GLY A 12 -10.98 -10.00 -24.09
C GLY A 12 -10.81 -9.77 -22.61
N SER A 13 -10.05 -10.66 -21.97
CA SER A 13 -9.40 -10.38 -20.70
C SER A 13 -8.65 -9.05 -20.83
N HIS A 14 -9.24 -7.98 -20.30
CA HIS A 14 -8.59 -6.68 -20.22
C HIS A 14 -7.41 -6.84 -19.25
N PRO A 15 -6.15 -6.66 -19.69
CA PRO A 15 -4.97 -6.87 -18.85
C PRO A 15 -4.96 -5.98 -17.59
N ARG A 16 -5.75 -4.90 -17.60
CA ARG A 16 -5.90 -3.97 -16.48
C ARG A 16 -6.58 -4.54 -15.24
N GLN A 17 -7.40 -5.59 -15.35
CA GLN A 17 -8.05 -6.21 -14.18
C GLN A 17 -7.23 -7.38 -13.61
N MET A 18 -6.21 -7.85 -14.32
CA MET A 18 -5.32 -8.90 -13.83
C MET A 18 -4.24 -8.32 -12.90
N LEU A 19 -3.80 -7.08 -13.13
CA LEU A 19 -2.77 -6.40 -12.34
C LEU A 19 -3.14 -6.23 -10.86
N SER A 20 -4.43 -6.13 -10.52
CA SER A 20 -4.89 -5.99 -9.13
C SER A 20 -4.73 -7.27 -8.30
N SER A 21 -4.63 -8.44 -8.93
CA SER A 21 -4.38 -9.70 -8.23
C SER A 21 -2.89 -9.96 -8.00
N PHE A 22 -2.00 -9.32 -8.76
CA PHE A 22 -0.55 -9.51 -8.65
C PHE A 22 0.11 -8.66 -7.56
N PHE A 23 -0.50 -7.53 -7.18
CA PHE A 23 -0.06 -6.70 -6.05
C PHE A 23 -1.08 -6.74 -4.91
N ALA A 24 -1.33 -7.93 -4.37
CA ALA A 24 -2.11 -8.04 -3.14
C ALA A 24 -1.39 -7.29 -2.00
N SER A 25 -1.93 -6.14 -1.61
CA SER A 25 -1.40 -5.34 -0.50
C SER A 25 -2.13 -5.72 0.80
N ARG A 26 -1.38 -6.06 1.84
CA ARG A 26 -1.88 -6.22 3.21
C ARG A 26 -1.43 -5.03 4.05
N SER A 27 -2.33 -4.48 4.84
CA SER A 27 -2.06 -3.35 5.73
C SER A 27 -2.47 -3.69 7.15
N ARG A 28 -1.64 -3.37 8.13
CA ARG A 28 -1.93 -3.53 9.56
C ARG A 28 -1.49 -2.29 10.32
N GLY A 29 -2.15 -2.02 11.45
CA GLY A 29 -1.84 -0.89 12.33
C GLY A 29 -2.89 0.20 12.32
N SER A 30 -2.62 1.28 13.06
CA SER A 30 -3.53 2.42 13.23
C SER A 30 -3.39 3.49 12.16
N TRP A 31 -2.29 3.44 11.40
CA TRP A 31 -2.05 4.31 10.25
C TRP A 31 -1.64 3.46 9.05
N ILE A 32 -2.18 3.81 7.89
CA ILE A 32 -1.92 3.13 6.62
C ILE A 32 -1.28 4.16 5.69
N PRO A 33 0.06 4.29 5.68
CA PRO A 33 0.75 5.26 4.83
C PRO A 33 0.57 4.88 3.36
N ALA A 34 0.46 5.87 2.46
CA ALA A 34 0.40 5.65 1.02
C ALA A 34 1.72 5.09 0.49
N VAL A 35 1.64 4.17 -0.47
CA VAL A 35 2.81 3.56 -1.11
C VAL A 35 2.51 3.34 -2.58
N ASP A 36 3.42 3.79 -3.43
CA ASP A 36 3.45 3.50 -4.85
C ASP A 36 4.53 2.46 -5.15
N ILE A 37 4.24 1.57 -6.10
CA ILE A 37 5.16 0.54 -6.58
C ILE A 37 5.26 0.65 -8.10
N SER A 38 6.49 0.68 -8.60
CA SER A 38 6.80 0.67 -10.02
C SER A 38 7.84 -0.40 -10.34
N GLU A 39 7.66 -1.08 -11.47
CA GLU A 39 8.62 -2.03 -12.02
C GLU A 39 9.67 -1.29 -12.86
N GLN A 40 10.91 -1.76 -12.81
CA GLN A 40 12.05 -1.33 -13.62
C GLN A 40 12.75 -2.54 -14.21
N ASP A 41 13.68 -2.32 -15.14
CA ASP A 41 14.39 -3.38 -15.85
C ASP A 41 15.13 -4.35 -14.92
N ASP A 42 15.56 -3.90 -13.74
CA ASP A 42 16.35 -4.66 -12.77
C ASP A 42 15.66 -4.87 -11.40
N GLY A 43 14.38 -4.50 -11.26
CA GLY A 43 13.66 -4.70 -10.00
C GLY A 43 12.43 -3.81 -9.80
N TYR A 44 12.18 -3.46 -8.53
CA TYR A 44 11.02 -2.65 -8.13
C TYR A 44 11.45 -1.44 -7.31
N ILE A 45 10.82 -0.30 -7.56
CA ILE A 45 10.91 0.88 -6.70
C ILE A 45 9.62 1.03 -5.90
N LEU A 46 9.78 1.11 -4.59
CA LEU A 46 8.72 1.43 -3.63
C LEU A 46 8.93 2.85 -3.11
N VAL A 47 7.90 3.68 -3.23
CA VAL A 47 7.88 5.05 -2.69
C VAL A 47 6.78 5.12 -1.65
N ALA A 48 7.13 5.46 -0.40
CA ALA A 48 6.19 5.50 0.72
C ALA A 48 6.15 6.88 1.39
N ASP A 49 4.94 7.38 1.63
CA ASP A 49 4.72 8.64 2.33
C ASP A 49 4.82 8.44 3.84
N LEU A 50 6.03 8.67 4.39
CA LEU A 50 6.37 8.44 5.79
C LEU A 50 6.83 9.72 6.51
N PRO A 51 6.02 10.79 6.52
CA PRO A 51 6.40 12.04 7.19
C PRO A 51 6.61 11.83 8.70
N GLU A 52 7.63 12.49 9.25
CA GLU A 52 7.98 12.48 10.69
C GLU A 52 8.33 11.08 11.25
N VAL A 53 8.52 10.09 10.39
CA VAL A 53 9.04 8.78 10.79
C VAL A 53 10.56 8.81 10.66
N LYS A 54 11.26 8.54 11.75
CA LYS A 54 12.72 8.47 11.71
C LYS A 54 13.16 7.16 11.06
N LYS A 55 14.31 7.19 10.39
CA LYS A 55 14.91 5.98 9.78
C LYS A 55 15.12 4.85 10.78
N GLU A 56 15.47 5.16 12.02
CA GLU A 56 15.64 4.20 13.12
C GLU A 56 14.33 3.51 13.55
N ASP A 57 13.18 4.15 13.28
CA ASP A 57 11.85 3.60 13.56
C ASP A 57 11.26 2.84 12.35
N LEU A 58 12.02 2.69 11.25
CA LEU A 58 11.63 1.96 10.05
C LEU A 58 12.28 0.59 9.99
N ARG A 59 11.47 -0.40 9.59
CA ARG A 59 11.94 -1.74 9.28
C ARG A 59 11.45 -2.14 7.89
N VAL A 60 12.36 -2.58 7.05
CA VAL A 60 12.07 -3.22 5.76
C VAL A 60 12.52 -4.67 5.85
N TYR A 61 11.66 -5.60 5.47
CA TYR A 61 11.94 -7.03 5.55
C TYR A 61 11.11 -7.81 4.54
N THR A 62 11.50 -9.05 4.27
CA THR A 62 10.75 -9.99 3.43
C THR A 62 10.08 -11.04 4.31
N GLU A 63 8.81 -11.36 4.06
CA GLU A 63 8.11 -12.49 4.71
C GLU A 63 8.31 -13.79 3.95
N SER A 64 8.46 -13.71 2.62
CA SER A 64 8.73 -14.80 1.69
C SER A 64 9.53 -14.25 0.51
N SER A 65 9.84 -15.10 -0.48
CA SER A 65 10.57 -14.67 -1.67
C SER A 65 9.83 -13.61 -2.51
N SER A 66 8.50 -13.55 -2.44
CA SER A 66 7.69 -12.60 -3.21
C SER A 66 7.09 -11.48 -2.37
N ILE A 67 7.17 -11.52 -1.03
CA ILE A 67 6.49 -10.55 -0.17
C ILE A 67 7.49 -9.62 0.52
N ILE A 68 7.42 -8.33 0.18
CA ILE A 68 8.16 -7.26 0.85
C ILE A 68 7.25 -6.49 1.80
N CYS A 69 7.76 -6.17 3.00
CA CYS A 69 7.05 -5.45 4.03
C CYS A 69 7.84 -4.23 4.52
N ILE A 70 7.13 -3.13 4.75
CA ILE A 70 7.62 -1.91 5.38
C ILE A 70 6.79 -1.67 6.65
N SER A 71 7.44 -1.59 7.81
CA SER A 71 6.77 -1.31 9.07
C SER A 71 7.49 -0.25 9.90
N GLY A 72 6.76 0.34 10.83
CA GLY A 72 7.28 1.37 11.72
C GLY A 72 6.19 1.98 12.58
N ASN A 73 6.52 3.12 13.19
CA ASN A 73 5.57 3.86 14.02
C ASN A 73 5.76 5.37 13.88
N ARG A 74 4.68 6.07 13.53
CA ARG A 74 4.65 7.54 13.57
C ARG A 74 4.12 8.01 14.92
N LYS A 75 4.87 8.85 15.62
CA LYS A 75 4.46 9.36 16.92
C LYS A 75 3.23 10.26 16.79
N HIS A 76 2.31 10.16 17.74
CA HIS A 76 1.20 11.11 17.83
C HIS A 76 1.75 12.49 18.18
N ILE A 77 1.27 13.51 17.47
CA ILE A 77 1.60 14.92 17.71
C ILE A 77 1.17 15.36 19.12
N LEU A 78 0.17 14.68 19.70
CA LEU A 78 -0.48 15.02 20.96
C LEU A 78 0.40 14.96 22.22
N LYS A 79 1.58 14.32 22.19
CA LYS A 79 2.36 14.06 23.42
C LYS A 79 3.37 15.13 23.80
N GLN A 80 3.49 16.22 23.04
CA GLN A 80 4.48 17.26 23.27
C GLN A 80 3.92 18.62 22.82
N ASP A 81 3.69 19.53 23.77
CA ASP A 81 3.54 20.99 23.64
C ASP A 81 2.15 21.64 23.38
N GLU A 82 1.72 22.37 24.42
CA GLU A 82 1.20 23.76 24.48
C GLU A 82 0.02 24.23 23.61
N HIS A 83 -0.40 23.50 22.57
CA HIS A 83 -1.44 23.95 21.64
C HIS A 83 -2.57 22.93 21.46
N GLN A 84 -3.81 23.39 21.61
CA GLN A 84 -5.00 22.59 21.37
C GLN A 84 -5.19 22.36 19.86
N LEU A 85 -5.02 21.13 19.40
CA LEU A 85 -5.35 20.74 18.02
C LEU A 85 -6.86 20.92 17.80
N LEU A 86 -7.22 21.81 16.86
CA LEU A 86 -8.61 21.98 16.44
C LEU A 86 -9.07 20.88 15.49
N VAL A 87 -8.14 20.36 14.67
CA VAL A 87 -8.40 19.28 13.70
C VAL A 87 -7.18 18.35 13.66
N ALA A 88 -7.42 17.04 13.64
CA ALA A 88 -6.38 16.00 13.56
C ALA A 88 -6.68 14.99 12.45
N GLU A 89 -6.30 15.31 11.21
CA GLU A 89 -6.52 14.44 10.03
C GLU A 89 -5.31 13.55 9.72
N ARG A 90 -4.12 13.98 10.14
CA ARG A 90 -2.85 13.29 9.87
C ARG A 90 -2.82 11.97 10.65
N GLY A 91 -2.67 10.85 9.93
CA GLY A 91 -2.59 9.52 10.56
C GLY A 91 -1.35 9.35 11.45
N ALA A 92 -1.49 8.60 12.55
CA ALA A 92 -0.41 8.32 13.49
C ALA A 92 -0.50 6.90 14.08
N GLY A 93 0.59 6.48 14.70
CA GLY A 93 0.78 5.19 15.35
C GLY A 93 1.49 4.16 14.47
N ARG A 94 1.36 2.88 14.85
CA ARG A 94 2.04 1.77 14.19
C ARG A 94 1.46 1.55 12.80
N PHE A 95 2.33 1.22 11.85
CA PHE A 95 1.95 0.79 10.51
C PHE A 95 2.78 -0.42 10.07
N GLU A 96 2.19 -1.20 9.16
CA GLU A 96 2.83 -2.30 8.44
C GLU A 96 2.13 -2.44 7.09
N ARG A 97 2.88 -2.27 6.01
CA ARG A 97 2.44 -2.42 4.62
C ARG A 97 3.23 -3.56 3.99
N CYS A 98 2.55 -4.58 3.53
CA CYS A 98 3.16 -5.72 2.85
C CYS A 98 2.58 -5.86 1.44
N PHE A 99 3.43 -6.15 0.47
CA PHE A 99 3.08 -6.25 -0.94
C PHE A 99 3.61 -7.58 -1.49
N ASP A 100 2.72 -8.34 -2.11
CA ASP A 100 3.12 -9.46 -2.96
C ASP A 100 3.64 -8.91 -4.30
N LEU A 101 4.80 -9.37 -4.73
CA LEU A 101 5.47 -8.97 -5.96
C LEU A 101 5.36 -10.13 -6.95
N PRO A 102 5.09 -9.87 -8.23
CA PRO A 102 4.87 -10.93 -9.22
C PRO A 102 6.13 -11.77 -9.51
N THR A 103 7.32 -11.29 -9.16
CA THR A 103 8.57 -12.03 -9.25
C THR A 103 9.27 -12.04 -7.90
N SER A 104 9.85 -13.18 -7.53
CA SER A 104 10.67 -13.28 -6.32
C SER A 104 11.84 -12.30 -6.36
N VAL A 105 12.06 -11.60 -5.26
CA VAL A 105 13.17 -10.65 -5.03
C VAL A 105 14.37 -11.32 -4.37
#